data_AF-A0A355F0G2-F1
#
_entry.id   AF-A0A355F0G2-F1
#
_cell.length_a   1.000
_cell.length_b   1.000
_cell.length_c   1.000
_cell.angle_alpha   90.00
_cell.angle_beta   90.00
_cell.angle_gamma   90.00
#
_symmetry.space_group_name_H-M   'P 1'
#
loop_
_entity.id
_entity.type
_entity.pdbx_description
1 polymer ?
#
loop_
_entity_poly.entity_id
_entity_poly.type
_entity_poly.pdbx_seq_one_letter_code
_entity_poly.pdbx_strand_id
1 'polypeptide(L)'
;GEAAEALAGRSVLSHLSMREHVGMSLVQGGWKLISPQTPAVAPGRELYHRVSDRAEAHNRLTAAPVRAGRLSSLLRAELERSRRTALAPEHAPIDEETRKALEALGYL
;
A
#
# COMPACT_ATOMS: atom_id res chain seq x y z
N GLY A 1 -6.41 25.01 -6.35
CA GLY A 1 -4.95 24.81 -6.24
C GLY A 1 -4.58 23.57 -7.03
N GLU A 2 -4.15 23.77 -8.28
CA GLU A 2 -4.10 22.73 -9.33
C GLU A 2 -3.18 21.55 -9.00
N ALA A 3 -2.15 21.75 -8.17
CA ALA A 3 -1.25 20.68 -7.74
C ALA A 3 -1.92 19.63 -6.82
N ALA A 4 -2.86 20.06 -5.97
CA ALA A 4 -3.59 19.16 -5.07
C ALA A 4 -4.60 18.28 -5.83
N GLU A 5 -5.14 18.79 -6.93
CA GLU A 5 -6.09 18.10 -7.80
C GLU A 5 -5.38 17.09 -8.71
N ALA A 6 -4.18 17.43 -9.21
CA ALA A 6 -3.31 16.50 -9.93
C ALA A 6 -2.83 15.32 -9.06
N LEU A 7 -2.64 15.55 -7.75
CA LEU A 7 -2.32 14.49 -6.78
C LEU A 7 -3.56 13.67 -6.36
N ALA A 8 -4.77 14.24 -6.42
CA ALA A 8 -6.00 13.53 -6.06
C ALA A 8 -6.31 12.35 -6.99
N GLY A 9 -5.87 12.42 -8.25
CA GLY A 9 -5.97 11.34 -9.24
C GLY A 9 -4.83 10.32 -9.19
N ARG A 10 -3.72 10.61 -8.49
CA ARG A 10 -2.56 9.71 -8.43
C ARG A 10 -2.83 8.55 -7.48
N SER A 11 -2.90 7.36 -8.06
CA SER A 11 -2.94 6.10 -7.34
C SER A 11 -1.53 5.73 -6.91
N VAL A 12 -1.32 5.54 -5.61
CA VAL A 12 -0.06 4.99 -5.09
C VAL A 12 -0.31 3.55 -4.69
N LEU A 13 0.40 2.64 -5.36
CA LEU A 13 0.45 1.23 -5.01
C LEU A 13 1.68 0.97 -4.17
N SER A 14 1.52 0.26 -3.06
CA SER A 14 2.65 -0.15 -2.23
C SER A 14 2.53 -1.61 -1.86
N HIS A 15 3.65 -2.32 -1.97
CA HIS A 15 3.80 -3.67 -1.46
C HIS A 15 4.18 -3.58 0.03
N LEU A 16 3.45 -4.29 0.88
CA LEU A 16 3.74 -4.40 2.29
C LEU A 16 4.43 -5.75 2.49
N SER A 17 5.70 -5.72 2.86
CA SER A 17 6.46 -6.89 3.30
C SER A 17 6.97 -6.61 4.70
N MET A 18 6.45 -7.33 5.70
CA MET A 18 7.01 -7.34 7.05
C MET A 18 7.33 -8.77 7.45
N ARG A 19 8.61 -9.13 7.51
CA ARG A 19 9.11 -10.50 7.82
C ARG A 19 8.56 -11.58 6.87
N GLU A 20 7.38 -12.13 7.14
CA GLU A 20 6.68 -13.16 6.33
C GLU A 20 5.28 -12.71 5.86
N HIS A 21 4.95 -11.43 6.06
CA HIS A 21 3.61 -10.89 5.90
C HIS A 21 3.52 -10.09 4.60
N VAL A 22 2.81 -10.64 3.62
CA VAL A 22 2.65 -10.01 2.30
C VAL A 22 1.26 -9.41 2.20
N GLY A 23 1.22 -8.10 1.96
CA GLY A 23 -0.01 -7.35 1.73
C GLY A 23 0.18 -6.30 0.66
N MET A 24 -0.91 -5.71 0.21
CA MET A 24 -0.87 -4.55 -0.68
C MET A 24 -1.65 -3.42 -0.08
N SER A 25 -1.21 -2.20 -0.35
CA SER A 25 -2.02 -1.03 -0.10
C SER A 25 -2.15 -0.16 -1.34
N LEU A 26 -3.32 0.43 -1.50
CA LEU A 26 -3.63 1.39 -2.56
C LEU A 26 -4.14 2.67 -1.92
N VAL A 27 -3.51 3.79 -2.23
CA VAL A 27 -3.97 5.11 -1.84
C VAL A 27 -4.47 5.87 -3.07
N GLN A 28 -5.71 6.38 -3.02
CA GLN A 28 -6.27 7.23 -4.07
C GLN A 28 -7.27 8.23 -3.47
N GLY A 29 -7.14 9.52 -3.81
CA GLY A 29 -8.10 10.55 -3.42
C GLY A 29 -8.36 10.61 -1.90
N GLY A 30 -7.30 10.43 -1.09
CA GLY A 30 -7.39 10.45 0.38
C GLY A 30 -7.86 9.15 1.02
N TRP A 31 -8.23 8.14 0.24
CA TRP A 31 -8.61 6.81 0.74
C TRP A 31 -7.44 5.85 0.65
N LYS A 32 -7.30 4.97 1.65
CA LYS A 32 -6.35 3.87 1.68
C LYS A 32 -7.09 2.55 1.80
N LEU A 33 -6.88 1.66 0.85
CA LEU A 33 -7.30 0.26 0.94
C LEU A 33 -6.09 -0.57 1.31
N ILE A 34 -6.20 -1.39 2.36
CA ILE A 34 -5.25 -2.45 2.69
C ILE A 34 -5.88 -3.77 2.27
N SER A 35 -5.17 -4.53 1.46
CA SER A 35 -5.56 -5.88 1.04
C SER A 35 -4.47 -6.84 1.51
N PRO A 36 -4.66 -7.53 2.64
CA PRO A 36 -3.75 -8.59 3.05
C PRO A 36 -3.78 -9.72 2.01
N GLN A 37 -2.62 -10.27 1.64
CA GLN A 37 -2.56 -11.51 0.87
C GLN A 37 -2.45 -12.73 1.80
N THR A 38 -1.96 -12.53 3.03
CA THR A 38 -2.00 -13.51 4.11
C THR A 38 -2.85 -13.00 5.27
N PRO A 39 -3.67 -13.84 5.94
CA PRO A 39 -4.54 -13.42 7.05
C PRO A 39 -3.79 -12.82 8.25
N ALA A 40 -2.48 -13.04 8.33
CA ALA A 40 -1.62 -12.55 9.40
C ALA A 40 -1.29 -11.04 9.27
N VAL A 41 -1.49 -10.42 8.09
CA VAL A 41 -1.25 -8.97 7.88
C VAL A 41 -2.43 -8.15 8.43
N ALA A 42 -3.66 -8.65 8.23
CA ALA A 42 -4.90 -8.13 8.77
C ALA A 42 -5.96 -9.25 8.66
N PRO A 43 -6.97 -9.30 9.56
CA PRO A 43 -8.02 -10.34 9.51
C PRO A 43 -8.85 -10.28 8.22
N GLY A 44 -8.76 -9.18 7.47
CA GLY A 44 -9.36 -9.01 6.17
C GLY A 44 -8.94 -7.70 5.54
N ARG A 45 -9.60 -7.32 4.45
CA ARG A 45 -9.39 -6.01 3.83
C ARG A 45 -9.79 -4.90 4.79
N GLU A 46 -9.11 -3.77 4.70
CA GLU A 46 -9.40 -2.60 5.53
C GLU A 46 -9.43 -1.35 4.67
N LEU A 47 -10.29 -0.40 5.02
CA LEU A 47 -10.45 0.84 4.29
C LEU A 47 -10.41 2.02 5.24
N TYR A 48 -9.53 2.97 4.99
CA TYR A 48 -9.37 4.17 5.81
C TYR A 48 -9.48 5.44 4.98
N HIS A 49 -9.99 6.50 5.59
CA HIS A 49 -10.01 7.83 5.01
C HIS A 49 -8.90 8.68 5.63
N ARG A 50 -7.72 8.68 5.02
CA ARG A 50 -6.49 9.27 5.58
C ARG A 50 -6.59 10.77 5.87
N VAL A 51 -7.47 11.48 5.19
CA VAL A 51 -7.65 12.92 5.42
C VAL A 51 -8.33 13.19 6.76
N SER A 52 -9.36 12.42 7.11
CA SER A 52 -10.09 12.58 8.38
C SER A 52 -9.59 11.66 9.49
N ASP A 53 -8.88 10.58 9.14
CA ASP A 53 -8.42 9.54 10.04
C ASP A 53 -6.97 9.19 9.69
N ARG A 54 -6.05 10.08 10.07
CA ARG A 54 -4.62 9.91 9.81
C ARG A 54 -3.99 8.74 10.56
N ALA A 55 -4.57 8.38 11.71
CA ALA A 55 -4.11 7.27 12.54
C ALA A 55 -4.64 5.91 12.06
N GLU A 56 -5.49 5.87 11.03
CA GLU A 56 -6.11 4.63 10.51
C GLU A 56 -6.86 3.87 11.62
N ALA A 57 -7.52 4.60 12.53
CA ALA A 57 -8.19 4.02 13.68
C ALA A 57 -9.59 3.48 13.36
N HIS A 58 -10.23 3.96 12.28
CA HIS A 58 -11.61 3.67 11.94
C HIS A 58 -11.71 2.96 10.59
N ASN A 59 -11.81 1.63 10.62
CA ASN A 59 -12.05 0.85 9.42
C ASN A 59 -13.46 1.11 8.85
N ARG A 60 -13.51 1.63 7.62
CA ARG A 60 -14.73 2.01 6.90
C ARG A 60 -15.11 1.03 5.80
N LEU A 61 -14.56 -0.18 5.78
CA LEU A 61 -14.80 -1.16 4.71
C LEU A 61 -16.30 -1.42 4.50
N THR A 62 -17.05 -1.62 5.60
CA THR A 62 -18.49 -1.87 5.58
C THR A 62 -19.31 -0.58 5.44
N ALA A 63 -18.79 0.54 5.96
CA ALA A 63 -19.45 1.85 5.90
C ALA A 63 -19.36 2.52 4.52
N ALA A 64 -18.39 2.14 3.68
CA ALA A 64 -18.18 2.69 2.34
C ALA A 64 -17.94 1.60 1.28
N PRO A 65 -18.92 0.71 1.04
CA PRO A 65 -18.73 -0.49 0.21
C PRO A 65 -18.45 -0.17 -1.26
N VAL A 66 -19.07 0.88 -1.81
CA VAL A 66 -18.82 1.34 -3.19
C VAL A 66 -17.37 1.81 -3.35
N ARG A 67 -16.84 2.54 -2.36
CA ARG A 67 -15.43 2.99 -2.37
C ARG A 67 -14.48 1.79 -2.24
N ALA A 68 -14.77 0.87 -1.32
CA ALA A 68 -14.00 -0.36 -1.15
C ALA A 68 -13.94 -1.19 -2.44
N GLY A 69 -15.08 -1.36 -3.12
CA GLY A 69 -15.18 -2.06 -4.40
C GLY A 69 -14.37 -1.39 -5.50
N ARG A 70 -14.52 -0.07 -5.67
CA ARG A 70 -13.76 0.71 -6.67
C ARG A 70 -12.26 0.59 -6.45
N LEU A 71 -11.77 0.76 -5.22
CA LEU A 71 -10.35 0.64 -4.90
C LEU A 71 -9.84 -0.79 -5.06
N SER A 72 -10.66 -1.80 -4.77
CA SER A 72 -10.30 -3.20 -5.00
C SER A 72 -10.12 -3.50 -6.48
N SER A 73 -11.02 -3.01 -7.33
CA SER A 73 -10.91 -3.15 -8.79
C SER A 73 -9.67 -2.43 -9.34
N LEU A 74 -9.40 -1.23 -8.82
CA LEU A 74 -8.21 -0.47 -9.20
C LEU A 74 -6.91 -1.16 -8.77
N LEU A 75 -6.87 -1.71 -7.55
CA LEU A 75 -5.73 -2.48 -7.05
C LEU A 75 -5.40 -3.67 -7.96
N ARG A 76 -6.43 -4.41 -8.38
CA ARG A 76 -6.28 -5.54 -9.32
C ARG A 76 -5.79 -5.06 -10.69
N ALA A 77 -6.38 -4.01 -11.23
CA ALA A 77 -5.98 -3.46 -12.52
C ALA A 77 -4.52 -2.98 -12.52
N GLU A 78 -4.07 -2.35 -11.43
CA GLU A 78 -2.71 -1.87 -11.29
C GLU A 78 -1.71 -3.03 -11.10
N LEU A 79 -2.08 -4.08 -10.38
CA LEU A 79 -1.27 -5.30 -10.27
C LEU A 79 -1.13 -6.02 -11.62
N GLU A 80 -2.22 -6.12 -12.39
CA GLU A 80 -2.18 -6.71 -13.73
C GLU A 80 -1.39 -5.83 -14.71
N ARG A 81 -1.38 -4.51 -14.51
CA ARG A 81 -0.52 -3.59 -15.26
C ARG A 81 0.94 -3.81 -14.87
N SER A 82 1.27 -3.83 -13.58
CA SER A 82 2.66 -3.98 -13.10
C SER A 82 3.28 -5.31 -13.54
N ARG A 83 2.51 -6.40 -13.53
CA ARG A 83 2.90 -7.71 -14.08
C ARG A 83 3.20 -7.66 -15.58
N ARG A 84 2.41 -6.90 -16.34
CA ARG A 84 2.59 -6.75 -17.80
C ARG A 84 3.73 -5.82 -18.18
N THR A 85 4.00 -4.82 -17.36
CA THR A 85 5.09 -3.86 -17.61
C THR A 85 6.45 -4.33 -17.12
N ALA A 86 6.51 -5.39 -16.29
CA ALA A 86 7.69 -6.08 -15.77
C ALA A 86 9.07 -5.44 -16.08
N LEU A 87 9.28 -4.22 -15.57
CA LEU A 87 10.57 -3.87 -15.00
C LEU A 87 10.56 -4.65 -13.70
N ALA A 88 11.47 -5.62 -13.57
CA ALA A 88 11.73 -6.23 -12.28
C ALA A 88 11.90 -5.08 -11.27
N PRO A 89 11.29 -5.14 -10.07
CA PRO A 89 11.65 -4.18 -9.04
C PRO A 89 13.17 -4.22 -8.93
N GLU A 90 13.83 -3.08 -9.19
CA GLU A 90 15.26 -2.96 -8.92
C GLU A 90 15.44 -3.13 -7.42
N HIS A 91 15.72 -4.35 -7.00
CA HIS A 91 16.35 -4.59 -5.73
C HIS A 91 17.78 -4.09 -5.89
N ALA A 92 18.00 -2.81 -5.62
CA ALA A 92 19.36 -2.32 -5.43
C ALA A 92 19.96 -3.13 -4.27
N PRO A 93 21.03 -3.91 -4.49
CA PRO A 93 21.68 -4.60 -3.39
C PRO A 93 22.15 -3.55 -2.39
N ILE A 94 21.75 -3.68 -1.13
CA ILE A 94 22.41 -2.95 -0.05
C ILE A 94 23.84 -3.49 0.02
N ASP A 95 24.81 -2.58 -0.03
CA ASP A 95 26.20 -2.97 0.18
C ASP A 95 26.40 -3.42 1.64
N GLU A 96 27.50 -4.13 1.87
CA GLU A 96 27.79 -4.76 3.16
C GLU A 96 28.01 -3.74 4.29
N GLU A 97 28.46 -2.53 3.97
CA GLU A 97 28.63 -1.45 4.95
C GLU A 97 27.26 -0.93 5.39
N THR A 98 26.37 -0.66 4.43
CA THR A 98 24.99 -0.28 4.69
C THR A 98 24.25 -1.35 5.50
N ARG A 99 24.44 -2.65 5.19
CA ARG A 99 23.86 -3.76 5.96
C ARG A 99 24.31 -3.73 7.43
N LYS A 100 25.62 -3.67 7.68
CA LYS A 100 26.17 -3.64 9.05
C LYS A 100 25.72 -2.41 9.84
N ALA A 101 25.63 -1.26 9.17
CA ALA A 101 25.12 -0.04 9.80
C ALA A 101 23.65 -0.21 10.21
N LEU A 102 22.82 -0.82 9.37
CA LEU A 102 21.42 -1.09 9.69
C LEU A 102 21.26 -2.13 10.81
N GLU A 103 22.09 -3.17 10.85
CA GLU A 103 22.13 -4.16 11.95
C GLU A 103 22.55 -3.51 13.29
N ALA A 104 23.59 -2.67 13.29
CA ALA A 104 24.05 -1.97 14.48
C ALA A 104 22.99 -1.01 15.05
N LEU A 105 22.10 -0.51 14.19
CA LEU A 105 20.98 0.34 14.54
C LEU A 105 19.69 -0.44 14.84
N GLY A 106 19.68 -1.78 14.67
CA GLY A 106 18.53 -2.66 14.94
C GLY A 106 17.40 -2.57 13.91
N TYR A 107 17.70 -2.10 12.69
CA TYR A 107 16.74 -2.04 11.58
C TYR A 107 16.65 -3.34 10.77
N LEU A 108 17.69 -4.19 10.86
CA LEU A 108 17.77 -5.55 10.31
C LEU A 108 17.94 -6.54 11.47
#